data_AF-A0A975Q1B0-F1
#
_entry.id   AF-A0A975Q1B0-F1
#
_cell.length_a   1.000
_cell.length_b   1.000
_cell.length_c   1.000
_cell.angle_alpha   90.00
_cell.angle_beta   90.00
_cell.angle_gamma   90.00
#
_symmetry.space_group_name_H-M   'P 1'
#
loop_
_entity.id
_entity.type
_entity.pdbx_description
1 polymer ?
#
loop_
_entity_poly.entity_id
_entity_poly.type
_entity_poly.pdbx_seq_one_letter_code
_entity_poly.pdbx_strand_id
1 'polypeptide(L)'
;MSVHILEIRGEAIVALGAESQIEAEQIVEEDFFRSDLMSLETEGKPLWNGIDELFLRDPYPEEFAAFQSAVQKAGAEIDDYVLFLVPVTDPSDDLLEEK
;
A
#
# COMPACT_ATOMS: atom_id res chain seq x y z
N MET A 1 -14.14 -6.33 -8.16
CA MET A 1 -13.56 -5.91 -6.88
C MET A 1 -12.84 -7.08 -6.24
N SER A 2 -11.55 -7.15 -6.52
CA SER A 2 -10.60 -8.00 -5.84
C SER A 2 -9.71 -7.11 -4.98
N VAL A 3 -9.12 -7.67 -3.94
CA VAL A 3 -8.06 -6.98 -3.19
C VAL A 3 -6.77 -7.68 -3.57
N HIS A 4 -5.70 -6.91 -3.74
CA HIS A 4 -4.39 -7.39 -4.08
C HIS A 4 -3.39 -6.87 -3.06
N ILE A 5 -2.48 -7.73 -2.64
CA ILE A 5 -1.39 -7.39 -1.74
C ILE A 5 -0.14 -7.20 -2.55
N LEU A 6 0.43 -6.01 -2.42
CA LEU A 6 1.78 -5.71 -2.86
C LEU A 6 2.77 -6.18 -1.80
N GLU A 7 3.52 -7.18 -2.19
CA GLU A 7 4.62 -7.76 -1.45
C GLU A 7 5.96 -7.24 -2.00
N ILE A 8 6.81 -6.75 -1.11
CA ILE A 8 8.15 -6.28 -1.43
C ILE A 8 9.11 -7.06 -0.54
N ARG A 9 10.07 -7.77 -1.14
CA ARG A 9 11.05 -8.61 -0.41
C ARG A 9 10.45 -9.71 0.48
N GLY A 10 9.25 -10.19 0.15
CA GLY A 10 8.56 -11.20 0.95
C GLY A 10 7.75 -10.64 2.12
N GLU A 11 7.62 -9.32 2.23
CA GLU A 11 6.81 -8.65 3.24
C GLU A 11 5.62 -7.94 2.59
N ALA A 12 4.43 -8.13 3.16
CA ALA A 12 3.21 -7.50 2.69
C ALA A 12 3.20 -6.03 3.10
N ILE A 13 3.40 -5.14 2.12
CA ILE A 13 3.57 -3.71 2.38
C ILE A 13 2.24 -2.98 2.23
N VAL A 14 1.52 -3.23 1.13
CA VAL A 14 0.29 -2.53 0.78
C VAL A 14 -0.80 -3.51 0.36
N ALA A 15 -2.01 -3.29 0.84
CA ALA A 15 -3.24 -3.87 0.29
C ALA A 15 -3.95 -2.80 -0.53
N LEU A 16 -4.21 -3.07 -1.80
CA LEU A 16 -4.99 -2.20 -2.68
C LEU A 16 -6.20 -2.96 -3.24
N GLY A 17 -7.34 -2.29 -3.35
CA GLY A 17 -8.45 -2.83 -4.13
C GLY A 17 -8.27 -2.54 -5.61
N ALA A 18 -8.59 -3.52 -6.45
CA ALA A 18 -8.64 -3.33 -7.90
C ALA A 18 -9.67 -4.27 -8.53
N GLU A 19 -10.17 -3.92 -9.70
CA GLU A 19 -11.12 -4.74 -10.44
C GLU A 19 -10.47 -6.03 -10.95
N SER A 20 -9.17 -5.98 -11.23
CA SER A 20 -8.38 -7.10 -11.77
C SER A 20 -6.89 -6.94 -11.47
N GLN A 21 -6.14 -8.04 -11.57
CA GLN A 21 -4.69 -8.03 -11.38
C GLN A 21 -3.97 -7.02 -12.30
N ILE A 22 -4.42 -6.88 -13.56
CA ILE A 22 -3.86 -5.92 -14.52
C ILE A 22 -4.01 -4.48 -14.02
N GLU A 23 -5.13 -4.15 -13.39
CA GLU A 23 -5.36 -2.81 -12.84
C GLU A 23 -4.50 -2.57 -11.60
N ALA A 24 -4.39 -3.57 -10.72
CA ALA A 24 -3.45 -3.52 -9.61
C ALA A 24 -2.01 -3.33 -10.09
N GLU A 25 -1.60 -4.02 -11.16
CA GLU A 25 -0.31 -3.82 -11.83
C GLU A 25 -0.15 -2.38 -12.33
N GLN A 26 -1.16 -1.83 -12.99
CA GLN A 26 -1.12 -0.44 -13.46
C GLN A 26 -0.90 0.55 -12.30
N ILE A 27 -1.60 0.37 -11.17
CA ILE A 27 -1.47 1.24 -9.98
C ILE A 27 -0.05 1.19 -9.43
N VAL A 28 0.53 -0.01 -9.28
CA VAL A 28 1.92 -0.14 -8.77
C VAL A 28 2.98 0.29 -9.79
N GLU A 29 2.61 0.37 -11.07
CA GLU A 29 3.44 0.94 -12.13
C GLU A 29 3.36 2.47 -12.21
N GLU A 30 2.37 3.10 -11.58
CA GLU A 30 2.25 4.56 -11.58
C GLU A 30 3.42 5.23 -10.86
N ASP A 31 3.97 6.28 -11.48
CA ASP A 31 5.09 7.06 -10.92
C ASP A 31 4.74 7.66 -9.56
N PHE A 32 3.50 8.09 -9.35
CA PHE A 32 3.07 8.67 -8.08
C PHE A 32 3.11 7.62 -6.95
N PHE A 33 2.57 6.43 -7.19
CA PHE A 33 2.54 5.34 -6.21
C PHE A 33 3.97 4.88 -5.85
N ARG A 34 4.83 4.76 -6.87
CA ARG A 34 6.25 4.45 -6.71
C ARG A 34 7.00 5.51 -5.91
N SER A 35 6.72 6.78 -6.17
CA SER A 35 7.31 7.90 -5.43
C SER A 35 6.87 7.90 -3.97
N ASP A 36 5.61 7.54 -3.71
CA ASP A 36 5.06 7.41 -2.36
C ASP A 36 5.77 6.29 -1.60
N LEU A 37 5.92 5.10 -2.19
CA LEU A 37 6.68 4.00 -1.59
C LEU A 37 8.15 4.32 -1.33
N MET A 38 8.78 5.18 -2.14
CA MET A 38 10.15 5.63 -1.89
C MET A 38 10.25 6.69 -0.78
N SER A 39 9.16 7.44 -0.57
CA SER A 39 9.10 8.53 0.42
C SER A 39 8.65 8.04 1.79
N LEU A 40 7.70 7.12 1.81
CA LEU A 40 7.22 6.48 3.02
C LEU A 40 8.27 5.54 3.59
N GLU A 41 8.44 5.60 4.91
CA GLU A 41 9.40 4.79 5.62
C GLU A 41 8.71 3.81 6.58
N THR A 42 9.21 2.58 6.63
CA THR A 42 8.90 1.61 7.69
C THR A 42 10.16 1.36 8.52
N GLU A 43 10.04 1.48 9.84
CA GLU A 43 11.15 1.25 10.78
C GLU A 43 12.46 2.01 10.43
N GLY A 44 12.34 3.22 9.87
CA GLY A 44 13.48 4.07 9.47
C GLY A 44 14.17 3.65 8.17
N LYS A 45 13.46 2.92 7.29
CA LYS A 45 13.90 2.60 5.92
C LYS A 45 12.76 2.86 4.94
N PRO A 46 13.04 3.29 3.70
CA PRO A 46 12.00 3.45 2.69
C PRO A 46 11.30 2.12 2.41
N LEU A 47 9.97 2.15 2.19
CA LEU A 47 9.18 0.96 1.85
C LEU A 47 9.70 0.29 0.58
N TRP A 48 10.11 1.09 -0.39
CA TRP A 48 10.68 0.61 -1.64
C TRP A 48 11.96 1.33 -2.02
N ASN A 49 12.97 0.56 -2.40
CA ASN A 49 14.28 1.09 -2.84
C ASN A 49 14.32 1.47 -4.32
N GLY A 50 13.21 1.31 -5.06
CA GLY A 50 13.16 1.51 -6.51
C GLY A 50 13.78 0.40 -7.36
N ILE A 51 14.32 -0.64 -6.71
CA ILE A 51 15.05 -1.73 -7.35
C ILE A 51 14.43 -3.09 -7.01
N ASP A 52 13.87 -3.24 -5.81
CA ASP A 52 13.22 -4.49 -5.39
C ASP A 52 12.00 -4.79 -6.29
N GLU A 53 11.78 -6.06 -6.62
CA GLU A 53 10.62 -6.47 -7.41
C GLU A 53 9.33 -6.31 -6.60
N LEU A 54 8.32 -5.72 -7.24
CA LEU A 54 6.98 -5.53 -6.72
C LEU A 54 6.14 -6.75 -7.10
N PHE A 55 5.76 -7.56 -6.12
CA PHE A 55 4.96 -8.76 -6.36
C PHE A 55 3.52 -8.53 -5.90
N LEU A 56 2.57 -8.71 -6.81
CA LEU A 56 1.16 -8.71 -6.47
C LEU A 56 0.68 -10.15 -6.23
N ARG A 57 0.12 -10.38 -5.04
CA ARG A 57 -0.49 -11.65 -4.67
C ARG A 57 -1.91 -11.45 -4.14
N ASP A 58 -2.66 -12.54 -4.08
CA ASP A 58 -3.94 -12.55 -3.40
C ASP A 58 -3.77 -12.35 -1.88
N PRO A 59 -4.70 -11.61 -1.24
CA PRO A 59 -4.69 -11.39 0.19
C PRO A 59 -5.01 -12.67 0.95
N TYR A 60 -4.35 -12.83 2.09
CA TYR A 60 -4.79 -13.80 3.09
C TYR A 60 -6.14 -13.38 3.67
N PRO A 61 -6.95 -14.34 4.15
CA PRO A 61 -8.26 -14.05 4.72
C PRO A 61 -8.23 -13.04 5.88
N GLU A 62 -7.13 -13.01 6.63
CA GLU A 62 -6.91 -12.05 7.72
C GLU A 62 -6.65 -10.63 7.19
N GLU A 63 -5.78 -10.48 6.18
CA GLU A 63 -5.47 -9.21 5.51
C GLU A 63 -6.72 -8.63 4.84
N PHE A 64 -7.48 -9.47 4.14
CA PHE A 64 -8.70 -9.08 3.46
C PHE A 64 -9.78 -8.59 4.44
N ALA A 65 -9.93 -9.25 5.59
CA ALA A 65 -10.87 -8.84 6.61
C ALA A 65 -10.48 -7.49 7.24
N ALA A 66 -9.18 -7.27 7.48
CA ALA A 66 -8.65 -6.00 7.96
C ALA A 66 -8.89 -4.88 6.93
N PHE A 67 -8.59 -5.13 5.66
CA PHE A 67 -8.81 -4.21 4.56
C PHE A 67 -10.30 -3.82 4.43
N GLN A 68 -11.20 -4.80 4.34
CA GLN A 68 -12.63 -4.51 4.29
C GLN A 68 -13.11 -3.70 5.49
N SER A 69 -12.64 -4.01 6.69
CA SER A 69 -13.03 -3.25 7.87
C SER A 69 -12.52 -1.81 7.81
N ALA A 70 -11.31 -1.58 7.30
CA ALA A 70 -10.76 -0.25 7.10
C ALA A 70 -11.56 0.55 6.06
N VAL A 71 -11.83 -0.04 4.88
CA VAL A 71 -12.65 0.56 3.82
C VAL A 71 -14.04 0.94 4.35
N GLN A 72 -14.70 0.03 5.07
CA GLN A 72 -16.02 0.28 5.66
C GLN A 72 -16.00 1.42 6.68
N LYS A 73 -14.93 1.52 7.49
CA LYS A 73 -14.76 2.62 8.46
C LYS A 73 -14.48 3.95 7.78
N ALA A 74 -13.70 3.93 6.69
CA ALA A 74 -13.42 5.10 5.88
C ALA A 74 -14.64 5.55 5.05
N GLY A 75 -15.61 4.65 4.81
CA GLY A 75 -16.74 4.90 3.92
C GLY A 75 -16.31 5.03 2.46
N ALA A 76 -15.16 4.45 2.10
CA ALA A 76 -14.60 4.45 0.76
C ALA A 76 -15.06 3.22 -0.03
N GLU A 77 -14.80 3.21 -1.34
CA GLU A 77 -14.94 2.02 -2.17
C GLU A 77 -13.63 1.22 -2.16
N ILE A 78 -13.72 -0.09 -2.42
CA ILE A 78 -12.55 -0.97 -2.37
C ILE A 78 -11.51 -0.52 -3.42
N ASP A 79 -11.94 -0.21 -4.64
CA ASP A 79 -11.08 0.11 -5.79
C ASP A 79 -10.35 1.46 -5.67
N ASP A 80 -10.79 2.35 -4.78
CA ASP A 80 -10.13 3.65 -4.53
C ASP A 80 -9.35 3.67 -3.21
N TYR A 81 -9.29 2.53 -2.50
CA TYR A 81 -8.70 2.45 -1.18
C TYR A 81 -7.40 1.65 -1.17
N VAL A 82 -6.41 2.22 -0.49
CA VAL A 82 -5.11 1.63 -0.27
C VAL A 82 -4.85 1.60 1.23
N LEU A 83 -4.45 0.44 1.74
CA LEU A 83 -4.13 0.22 3.14
C LEU A 83 -2.70 -0.29 3.27
N PHE A 84 -1.87 0.43 4.03
CA PHE A 84 -0.55 -0.06 4.39
C PHE A 84 -0.67 -1.11 5.50
N LEU A 85 -0.11 -2.30 5.26
CA LEU A 85 -0.09 -3.41 6.21
C LEU A 85 1.10 -3.33 7.18
N VAL A 86 2.08 -2.50 6.84
CA VAL A 86 3.23 -2.16 7.69
C VAL A 86 3.04 -0.78 8.33
N PRO A 87 3.63 -0.54 9.52
CA PRO A 87 3.64 0.79 10.11
C PRO A 87 4.45 1.74 9.23
N VAL A 88 3.74 2.60 8.50
CA VAL A 88 4.34 3.66 7.70
C VAL A 88 4.48 4.94 8.52
N THR A 89 5.63 5.57 8.40
CA THR A 89 5.90 6.92 8.88
C THR A 89 6.14 7.76 7.64
N ASP A 90 5.36 8.83 7.46
CA ASP A 90 5.66 9.83 6.45
C ASP A 90 6.64 10.85 7.05
N PRO A 91 7.88 10.94 6.55
CA PRO A 91 8.86 11.91 7.06
C PRO A 91 8.49 13.36 6.71
N SER A 92 7.49 13.59 5.86
CA SER A 92 7.00 14.93 5.54
C SER A 92 5.98 15.45 6.56
N ASP A 93 5.23 14.55 7.22
CA ASP A 93 4.27 14.88 8.29
C ASP A 93 4.98 15.37 9.56
N ASP A 94 6.17 14.84 9.85
CA ASP A 94 7.03 15.25 10.99
C ASP A 94 7.52 16.71 10.88
N LEU A 95 7.48 17.30 9.67
CA LEU A 95 7.86 18.70 9.45
C LEU A 95 6.73 19.72 9.69
N LEU A 96 5.52 19.28 10.05
CA LEU A 96 4.40 20.17 10.37
C LEU A 96 4.24 20.48 11.86
N GLU A 97 5.05 19.88 12.74
CA GLU A 97 5.14 20.27 14.15
C GLU A 97 6.39 21.11 14.44
N GLU A 98 6.59 22.25 13.77
CA GLU A 98 7.29 23.38 14.41
C GLU A 98 6.85 24.72 13.80
N LYS A 99 5.79 25.30 14.42
CA LYS A 99 5.76 26.68 14.98
C LYS A 99 4.57 27.57 14.60
#